data_AF-K8PCW7-F1
#
_entry.id   AF-K8PCW7-F1
#
_cell.length_a   1.000
_cell.length_b   1.000
_cell.length_c   1.000
_cell.angle_alpha   90.00
_cell.angle_beta   90.00
_cell.angle_gamma   90.00
#
_symmetry.space_group_name_H-M   'P 1'
#
loop_
_entity.id
_entity.type
_entity.pdbx_description
1 polymer ?
#
loop_
_entity_poly.entity_id
_entity_poly.type
_entity_poly.pdbx_seq_one_letter_code
_entity_poly.pdbx_strand_id
1 'polypeptide(L)'
;MGKVAGLVALAVVVCVQPCFAQGTEQEREACTPDAMRLCGQFIPDGGRVETCLRNAGPRLSPACYAVFNPPRAANQPRSAQQPSRKAPPPPPDDDED
;
A
#
# COMPACT_ATOMS: atom_id res chain seq x y z
N MET A 1 -31.71 48.51 -12.00
CA MET A 1 -30.35 48.71 -11.44
C MET A 1 -30.04 47.49 -10.59
N GLY A 2 -29.14 46.61 -11.02
CA GLY A 2 -28.83 45.38 -10.30
C GLY A 2 -27.67 44.63 -10.95
N LYS A 3 -26.44 45.09 -10.68
CA LYS A 3 -25.22 44.39 -11.10
C LYS A 3 -24.84 43.42 -9.99
N VAL A 4 -25.27 42.16 -10.09
CA VAL A 4 -24.63 41.08 -9.34
C VAL A 4 -23.31 40.75 -10.05
N ALA A 5 -22.24 41.40 -9.60
CA ALA A 5 -20.88 41.04 -9.93
C ALA A 5 -20.57 39.71 -9.23
N GLY A 6 -20.86 38.61 -9.91
CA GLY A 6 -20.53 37.26 -9.46
C GLY A 6 -19.03 37.04 -9.54
N LEU A 7 -18.34 37.13 -8.40
CA LEU A 7 -17.00 36.59 -8.23
C LEU A 7 -17.10 35.06 -8.26
N VAL A 8 -17.04 34.48 -9.46
CA VAL A 8 -16.80 33.04 -9.61
C VAL A 8 -15.32 32.81 -9.32
N ALA A 9 -14.98 32.71 -8.03
CA ALA A 9 -13.71 32.15 -7.61
C ALA A 9 -13.73 30.66 -7.97
N LEU A 10 -13.29 30.35 -9.19
CA LEU A 10 -13.02 28.99 -9.63
C LEU A 10 -11.79 28.51 -8.84
N ALA A 11 -12.01 28.07 -7.61
CA ALA A 11 -11.02 27.35 -6.83
C ALA A 11 -10.80 26.00 -7.52
N VAL A 12 -9.85 25.97 -8.46
CA VAL A 12 -9.31 24.74 -9.01
C VAL A 12 -8.55 24.06 -7.86
N VAL A 13 -9.25 23.25 -7.08
CA VAL A 13 -8.65 22.32 -6.14
C VAL A 13 -7.95 21.26 -6.98
N VAL A 14 -6.69 21.53 -7.31
CA VAL A 14 -5.78 20.52 -7.87
C VAL A 14 -5.54 19.50 -6.76
N CYS A 15 -6.24 18.38 -6.81
CA CYS A 15 -5.87 17.20 -6.05
C CYS A 15 -4.51 16.72 -6.58
N VAL A 16 -3.42 17.17 -5.96
CA VAL A 16 -2.09 16.56 -6.11
C VAL A 16 -2.19 15.20 -5.44
N GLN A 17 -2.68 14.21 -6.17
CA GLN A 17 -2.62 12.81 -5.76
C GLN A 17 -1.15 12.43 -5.81
N PRO A 18 -0.50 12.15 -4.67
CA PRO A 18 0.85 11.69 -4.73
C PRO A 18 0.82 10.27 -5.30
N CYS A 19 1.40 10.09 -6.47
CA CYS A 19 1.64 8.77 -7.06
C CYS A 19 2.81 8.09 -6.31
N PHE A 20 2.67 7.85 -5.00
CA PHE A 20 3.60 7.01 -4.25
C PHE A 20 3.12 5.56 -4.37
N ALA A 21 3.50 4.89 -5.46
CA ALA A 21 3.10 3.49 -5.66
C ALA A 21 4.23 2.61 -6.19
N GLN A 22 5.48 2.97 -5.92
CA GLN A 22 6.65 2.13 -6.09
C GLN A 22 7.44 2.33 -4.79
N GLY A 23 7.97 1.27 -4.15
CA GLY A 23 8.64 1.35 -2.85
C GLY A 23 9.72 2.44 -2.76
N THR A 24 10.24 2.69 -1.55
CA THR A 24 11.32 3.67 -1.35
C THR A 24 12.50 3.37 -2.28
N GLU A 25 13.26 4.40 -2.64
CA GLU A 25 14.45 4.23 -3.49
C GLU A 25 15.40 3.19 -2.91
N GLN A 26 15.52 3.16 -1.59
CA GLN A 26 16.30 2.19 -0.84
C GLN A 26 15.79 0.75 -1.00
N GLU A 27 14.48 0.52 -0.97
CA GLU A 27 13.89 -0.80 -1.24
C GLU A 27 14.13 -1.24 -2.68
N ARG A 28 14.04 -0.29 -3.62
CA ARG A 28 14.28 -0.56 -5.05
C ARG A 28 15.73 -0.96 -5.28
N GLU A 29 16.69 -0.27 -4.68
CA GLU A 29 18.11 -0.60 -4.73
C GLU A 29 18.40 -1.98 -4.11
N ALA A 30 17.81 -2.29 -2.96
CA ALA A 30 17.95 -3.60 -2.32
C ALA A 30 17.47 -4.75 -3.21
N CYS A 31 16.41 -4.51 -3.99
CA CYS A 31 15.83 -5.50 -4.91
C CYS A 31 16.36 -5.44 -6.35
N THR A 32 17.17 -4.44 -6.71
CA THR A 32 17.73 -4.28 -8.06
C THR A 32 18.56 -5.48 -8.54
N PRO A 33 19.49 -6.06 -7.76
CA PRO A 33 20.26 -7.22 -8.21
C PRO A 33 19.37 -8.46 -8.44
N ASP A 34 18.32 -8.64 -7.63
CA ASP A 34 17.36 -9.73 -7.80
C ASP A 34 16.42 -9.52 -8.98
N ALA A 35 15.99 -8.26 -9.20
CA ALA A 35 15.16 -7.91 -10.35
C ALA A 35 15.88 -8.21 -11.67
N MET A 36 17.15 -7.84 -11.79
CA MET A 36 17.95 -8.10 -12.98
C MET A 36 18.18 -9.60 -13.20
N ARG A 37 18.43 -10.36 -12.13
CA ARG A 37 18.78 -11.80 -12.21
C ARG A 37 17.57 -12.71 -12.39
N LEU A 38 16.45 -12.42 -11.72
CA LEU A 38 15.27 -13.28 -11.67
C LEU A 38 14.11 -12.78 -12.55
N CYS A 39 14.01 -11.45 -12.69
CA CYS A 39 12.84 -10.78 -13.24
C CYS A 39 13.16 -9.92 -14.48
N GLY A 40 14.34 -10.09 -15.08
CA GLY A 40 14.84 -9.23 -16.16
C GLY A 40 13.91 -9.15 -17.38
N GLN A 41 13.16 -10.21 -17.68
CA GLN A 41 12.14 -10.22 -18.75
C GLN A 41 10.98 -9.24 -18.54
N PHE A 42 10.81 -8.70 -17.33
CA PHE A 42 9.75 -7.76 -17.00
C PHE A 42 10.22 -6.31 -16.97
N ILE A 43 11.52 -6.04 -17.12
CA ILE A 43 12.06 -4.68 -17.19
C ILE A 43 11.67 -4.06 -18.54
N PRO A 44 11.19 -2.79 -18.60
CA PRO A 44 11.18 -1.77 -17.55
C PRO A 44 9.88 -1.66 -16.72
N ASP A 45 8.96 -2.63 -16.82
CA ASP A 45 7.68 -2.60 -16.11
C ASP A 45 7.84 -2.90 -14.62
N GLY A 46 7.87 -1.84 -13.81
CA GLY A 46 8.04 -1.93 -12.36
C GLY A 46 6.97 -2.76 -11.65
N GLY A 47 5.71 -2.70 -12.10
CA GLY A 47 4.62 -3.47 -11.49
C GLY A 47 4.75 -4.98 -11.74
N ARG A 48 5.18 -5.36 -12.94
CA ARG A 48 5.47 -6.77 -13.27
C ARG A 48 6.75 -7.26 -12.58
N VAL A 49 7.77 -6.43 -12.45
CA VAL A 49 8.98 -6.75 -11.68
C VAL A 49 8.64 -6.99 -10.21
N GLU A 50 7.85 -6.11 -9.59
CA GLU A 50 7.42 -6.26 -8.19
C GLU A 50 6.63 -7.56 -7.98
N THR A 51 5.72 -7.89 -8.91
CA THR A 51 4.96 -9.14 -8.88
C THR A 51 5.87 -10.36 -9.01
N CYS A 52 6.86 -10.30 -9.90
CA CYS A 52 7.85 -11.35 -10.04
C CYS A 52 8.71 -11.52 -8.77
N LEU A 53 9.16 -10.43 -8.15
CA LEU A 53 9.94 -10.47 -6.91
C LEU A 53 9.12 -11.07 -5.75
N ARG A 54 7.84 -10.68 -5.60
CA ARG A 54 6.92 -11.30 -4.64
C ARG A 54 6.83 -12.81 -4.82
N ASN A 55 6.76 -13.28 -6.07
CA ASN A 55 6.68 -14.70 -6.40
C ASN A 55 8.03 -15.43 -6.23
N ALA A 56 9.16 -14.72 -6.33
CA ALA A 56 10.49 -15.31 -6.18
C ALA A 56 10.80 -15.74 -4.75
N GLY A 57 10.19 -15.08 -3.74
CA GLY A 57 10.21 -15.47 -2.33
C GLY A 57 11.60 -15.89 -1.82
N PRO A 58 11.86 -17.19 -1.57
CA PRO A 58 13.14 -17.69 -1.03
C PRO A 58 14.34 -17.55 -1.98
N ARG A 59 14.14 -17.21 -3.26
CA ARG A 59 15.22 -16.99 -4.23
C ARG A 59 15.80 -15.57 -4.18
N LEU A 60 15.14 -14.67 -3.46
CA LEU A 60 15.60 -13.30 -3.25
C LEU A 60 16.83 -13.26 -2.35
N SER A 61 17.64 -12.22 -2.52
CA SER A 61 18.69 -11.89 -1.55
C SER A 61 18.07 -11.54 -0.17
N PRO A 62 18.82 -11.68 0.93
CA PRO A 62 18.32 -11.32 2.26
C PRO A 62 17.84 -9.86 2.36
N ALA A 63 18.51 -8.95 1.65
CA ALA A 63 18.14 -7.54 1.62
C ALA A 63 16.78 -7.32 0.95
N CYS A 64 16.57 -7.88 -0.25
CA CYS A 64 15.28 -7.78 -0.94
C CYS A 64 14.17 -8.58 -0.24
N TYR A 65 14.50 -9.72 0.37
CA TYR A 65 13.54 -10.49 1.14
C TYR A 65 13.00 -9.72 2.36
N ALA A 66 13.86 -8.95 3.04
CA ALA A 66 13.46 -8.11 4.17
C ALA A 66 12.51 -6.98 3.78
N VAL A 67 12.52 -6.53 2.52
CA VAL A 67 11.54 -5.57 1.98
C VAL A 67 10.12 -6.16 2.00
N PHE A 68 9.97 -7.40 1.54
CA PHE A 68 8.66 -8.06 1.49
C PHE A 68 8.27 -8.74 2.80
N ASN A 69 9.23 -9.07 3.65
CA ASN A 69 9.04 -9.68 4.95
C ASN A 69 9.85 -8.93 6.02
N PRO A 70 9.47 -7.68 6.34
CA PRO A 70 10.16 -6.92 7.38
C PRO A 70 10.07 -7.69 8.69
N PRO A 71 11.17 -7.74 9.48
CA PRO A 71 11.12 -8.37 10.78
C PRO A 71 9.97 -7.71 11.54
N ARG A 72 9.00 -8.51 11.98
CA ARG A 72 7.95 -8.02 12.89
C ARG A 72 8.69 -7.49 14.10
N ALA A 73 8.78 -6.17 14.21
CA ALA A 73 9.17 -5.55 15.46
C ALA A 73 8.23 -6.17 16.50
N ALA A 74 8.78 -6.90 17.47
CA ALA A 74 8.04 -7.63 18.49
C ALA A 74 7.23 -6.69 19.43
N ASN A 75 7.03 -5.44 19.02
CA ASN A 75 6.35 -4.36 19.72
C ASN A 75 5.49 -3.50 18.77
N GLN A 76 4.89 -4.09 17.74
CA GLN A 76 3.82 -3.44 16.99
C GLN A 76 2.48 -3.70 17.73
N PRO A 77 1.87 -2.68 18.38
CA PRO A 77 0.53 -2.83 18.93
C PRO A 77 -0.42 -3.15 17.77
N ARG A 78 -1.08 -4.31 17.85
CA ARG A 78 -2.03 -4.85 16.86
C ARG A 78 -3.27 -3.96 16.58
N SER A 79 -3.29 -2.72 17.05
CA SER A 79 -4.47 -1.85 17.03
C SER A 79 -4.57 -0.95 15.80
N ALA A 80 -3.49 -0.75 15.04
CA ALA A 80 -3.51 0.17 13.89
C ALA A 80 -3.73 -0.52 12.53
N GLN A 81 -3.72 -1.86 12.46
CA GLN A 81 -3.79 -2.59 11.20
C GLN A 81 -4.79 -3.75 11.22
N GLN A 82 -5.99 -3.50 11.71
CA GLN A 82 -7.13 -4.34 11.36
C GLN A 82 -8.41 -3.51 11.22
N PRO A 83 -8.64 -2.89 10.04
CA PRO A 83 -9.99 -2.49 9.67
C PRO A 83 -10.77 -3.78 9.38
N SER A 84 -11.95 -3.93 9.98
CA SER A 84 -12.90 -5.04 9.74
C SER A 84 -12.59 -6.38 10.39
N ARG A 85 -12.82 -6.46 11.71
CA ARG A 85 -13.65 -7.54 12.27
C ARG A 85 -14.70 -6.91 13.19
N LYS A 86 -15.77 -6.36 12.60
CA LYS A 86 -16.99 -6.14 13.39
C LYS A 86 -17.47 -7.54 13.80
N ALA A 87 -17.48 -7.81 15.10
CA ALA A 87 -18.10 -9.02 15.63
C ALA A 87 -19.60 -9.03 15.24
N PRO A 88 -20.21 -10.20 14.97
CA PRO A 88 -21.66 -10.29 14.80
C PRO A 88 -22.35 -9.81 16.10
N PRO A 89 -23.53 -9.17 16.01
CA PRO A 89 -24.29 -8.80 17.20
C PRO A 89 -24.68 -10.07 17.99
N PRO A 90 -24.76 -9.98 19.34
CA PRO A 90 -25.23 -11.10 20.15
C PRO A 90 -26.69 -11.45 19.77
N PRO A 91 -27.10 -12.73 19.92
CA PRO A 91 -28.49 -13.11 19.71
C PRO A 91 -29.40 -12.36 20.71
N PRO A 92 -30.66 -12.07 20.34
CA PRO A 92 -31.60 -11.45 21.25
C PRO A 92 -31.90 -12.39 22.44
N ASP A 93 -31.97 -11.82 23.64
CA ASP A 93 -32.38 -12.53 24.85
C ASP A 93 -33.90 -12.77 24.79
N ASP A 94 -34.32 -14.04 24.72
CA ASP A 94 -35.71 -14.46 24.87
C ASP A 94 -36.05 -14.51 26.38
N ASP A 95 -36.47 -13.40 26.95
CA ASP A 95 -37.06 -13.32 28.31
C ASP A 95 -38.47 -12.70 28.21
N GLU A 96 -39.47 -13.50 27.81
CA GLU A 96 -40.90 -13.20 27.99
C GLU A 96 -41.50 -14.13 29.08
N ASP A 97 -41.63 -13.61 30.31
CA ASP A 97 -42.77 -13.85 31.24
C ASP A 97 -42.77 -12.78 32.36
#